data_AF-H3G7W2-F1
#
_entry.id   AF-H3G7W2-F1
#
_cell.length_a   1.000
_cell.length_b   1.000
_cell.length_c   1.000
_cell.angle_alpha   90.00
_cell.angle_beta   90.00
_cell.angle_gamma   90.00
#
_symmetry.space_group_name_H-M   'P 1'
#
loop_
_entity.id
_entity.type
_entity.pdbx_description
1 polymer ?
#
loop_
_entity_poly.entity_id
_entity_poly.type
_entity_poly.pdbx_seq_one_letter_code
_entity_poly.pdbx_strand_id
1 'polypeptide(L)'
;MVYSPRTYLVSAVAAVVALQVQHAAASSLYYDPETTSGTTGTISGKFPARGAEVADQDCSITVEVDPTLPNITTISTVPVTYPDLLANLTTAPTEPLFTKVGTSVLSEAVPSKDANQDAYIGTTTPTTKTGTPTVPATKTGTTGSVQGEAAGKDCATGWEESTTSRKLQEKLEKKRKLEANTNKDIAKLEAYFGTSMETTLKNLPTLGVHTPSPWPGPYWPTYQDGINVQWSNGQPSPAEKYATAFGLDVTDFMNKVSKDNGIDSMSSHTKCSSDNDCSSLTDGSACAIRAGASSGYCIPTWYGICHAWTPAAMLEAEPNCPVTHNGVTFQPMDLKALISDIYDGASVSTVFTGTRFNGGTDTTDEYGRHSSDSYRDLNPAYFHIAAANLLGNLNATFIADVTAGSEVWNQPVRGFKVYEQTAMSLEDAAQTFYGLEEYPWNAAAKSIVYVKSRLSWIFETYTDGGLVSSGQVDKFTTGAYYTYLLEMDDAGVIIGGEWVYDSDTEHPDFIWFPKAKPAARHRDEHWSELRGREHASGEVGGLL
;
A
#
# COMPACT_ATOMS: atom_id res chain seq x y z
N MET A 1 57.44 -9.36 -25.35
CA MET A 1 57.19 -9.10 -26.80
C MET A 1 56.82 -7.64 -26.97
N VAL A 2 56.87 -7.10 -28.19
CA VAL A 2 56.70 -5.65 -28.45
C VAL A 2 55.24 -5.23 -28.27
N TYR A 3 55.03 -4.08 -27.63
CA TYR A 3 53.72 -3.45 -27.42
C TYR A 3 53.31 -2.67 -28.68
N SER A 4 52.08 -2.84 -29.16
CA SER A 4 51.54 -2.10 -30.30
C SER A 4 50.20 -1.45 -29.91
N PRO A 5 50.10 -0.12 -29.85
CA PRO A 5 48.83 0.54 -29.64
C PRO A 5 47.98 0.47 -30.91
N ARG A 6 46.70 0.12 -30.78
CA ARG A 6 45.68 0.42 -31.79
C ARG A 6 44.73 1.45 -31.22
N THR A 7 44.74 2.63 -31.81
CA THR A 7 43.78 3.70 -31.59
C THR A 7 42.38 3.22 -31.92
N TYR A 8 41.48 3.27 -30.94
CA TYR A 8 40.05 3.40 -31.20
C TYR A 8 39.70 4.88 -31.17
N LEU A 9 38.88 5.31 -32.13
CA LEU A 9 38.38 6.68 -32.19
C LEU A 9 37.41 6.91 -31.03
N VAL A 10 37.80 7.77 -30.09
CA VAL A 10 36.84 8.36 -29.16
C VAL A 10 36.00 9.34 -29.98
N SER A 11 34.82 8.90 -30.40
CA SER A 11 33.79 9.79 -30.92
C SER A 11 33.45 10.81 -29.83
N ALA A 12 33.91 12.06 -30.02
CA ALA A 12 33.58 13.16 -29.13
C ALA A 12 32.11 13.55 -29.32
N VAL A 13 31.20 12.74 -28.76
CA VAL A 13 29.85 13.16 -28.45
C VAL A 13 30.00 14.36 -27.52
N ALA A 14 29.58 15.53 -27.99
CA ALA A 14 29.59 16.72 -27.16
C ALA A 14 28.67 16.47 -25.97
N ALA A 15 29.26 16.30 -24.78
CA ALA A 15 28.54 16.33 -23.52
C ALA A 15 28.01 17.75 -23.34
N VAL A 16 26.85 18.01 -23.94
CA VAL A 16 26.01 19.14 -23.57
C VAL A 16 25.61 18.87 -22.14
N VAL A 17 26.36 19.46 -21.20
CA VAL A 17 25.91 19.65 -19.82
C VAL A 17 24.78 20.68 -19.89
N ALA A 18 23.63 20.22 -20.36
CA ALA A 18 22.37 20.79 -19.95
C ALA A 18 22.38 20.69 -18.43
N LEU A 19 22.16 21.81 -17.75
CA LEU A 19 21.87 21.78 -16.32
C LEU A 19 20.71 20.81 -16.16
N GLN A 20 20.80 19.89 -15.20
CA GLN A 20 19.67 19.03 -14.85
C GLN A 20 18.55 19.95 -14.39
N VAL A 21 17.54 20.12 -15.25
CA VAL A 21 16.36 20.90 -14.93
C VAL A 21 15.63 20.11 -13.84
N GLN A 22 15.70 20.60 -12.60
CA GLN A 22 15.07 20.00 -11.42
C GLN A 22 13.54 20.18 -11.49
N HIS A 23 12.90 19.56 -12.48
CA HIS A 23 11.45 19.58 -12.71
C HIS A 23 10.96 18.13 -12.87
N ALA A 24 11.15 17.36 -11.80
CA ALA A 24 10.48 16.09 -11.53
C ALA A 24 9.92 16.21 -10.10
N ALA A 25 8.72 16.77 -10.00
CA ALA A 25 8.02 16.98 -8.74
C ALA A 25 6.52 16.92 -8.99
N ALA A 26 5.82 16.30 -8.04
CA ALA A 26 4.38 16.24 -7.93
C ALA A 26 4.04 16.37 -6.44
N SER A 27 3.66 17.58 -6.06
CA SER A 27 3.12 18.00 -4.76
C SER A 27 1.59 17.90 -4.77
N SER A 28 1.01 18.37 -5.88
CA SER A 28 -0.41 18.33 -6.13
C SER A 28 -0.88 16.92 -6.41
N LEU A 29 -1.96 16.58 -5.70
CA LEU A 29 -2.75 15.34 -5.76
C LEU A 29 -3.19 14.94 -7.18
N TYR A 30 -3.00 15.77 -8.21
CA TYR A 30 -3.40 15.46 -9.59
C TYR A 30 -2.27 14.90 -10.46
N TYR A 31 -1.02 14.91 -9.98
CA TYR A 31 0.18 14.55 -10.76
C TYR A 31 1.01 13.43 -10.12
N ASP A 32 0.49 12.79 -9.07
CA ASP A 32 1.15 11.70 -8.34
C ASP A 32 1.61 10.56 -9.27
N PRO A 33 2.75 9.90 -8.97
CA PRO A 33 3.24 8.76 -9.74
C PRO A 33 2.22 7.62 -9.82
N GLU A 34 2.07 7.03 -11.00
CA GLU A 34 1.16 5.89 -11.19
C GLU A 34 1.93 4.61 -11.52
N THR A 35 1.67 3.52 -10.80
CA THR A 35 2.19 2.19 -11.18
C THR A 35 1.49 1.68 -12.44
N THR A 36 2.21 1.63 -13.57
CA THR A 36 1.69 1.30 -14.90
C THR A 36 2.10 -0.08 -15.42
N SER A 37 2.85 -0.86 -14.63
CA SER A 37 3.28 -2.24 -14.93
C SER A 37 2.15 -3.24 -15.24
N GLY A 38 0.92 -2.96 -14.80
CA GLY A 38 -0.25 -3.83 -14.99
C GLY A 38 -0.33 -5.03 -14.03
N THR A 39 0.59 -5.14 -13.06
CA THR A 39 0.67 -6.25 -12.09
C THR A 39 -0.11 -6.00 -10.81
N THR A 40 -0.56 -4.77 -10.58
CA THR A 40 -1.21 -4.25 -9.38
C THR A 40 -2.62 -4.80 -9.10
N GLY A 41 -3.25 -5.45 -10.07
CA GLY A 41 -4.67 -5.82 -10.02
C GLY A 41 -5.00 -7.16 -9.34
N THR A 42 -4.02 -8.01 -9.03
CA THR A 42 -4.20 -9.32 -8.36
C THR A 42 -2.92 -9.79 -7.69
N ILE A 43 -3.03 -10.37 -6.48
CA ILE A 43 -1.90 -10.98 -5.75
C ILE A 43 -1.22 -12.04 -6.63
N SER A 44 0.10 -11.93 -6.76
CA SER A 44 0.94 -12.82 -7.57
C SER A 44 2.43 -12.60 -7.27
N GLY A 45 3.30 -13.45 -7.82
CA GLY A 45 4.76 -13.26 -7.79
C GLY A 45 5.29 -11.99 -8.49
N LYS A 46 4.41 -11.17 -9.08
CA LYS A 46 4.71 -9.89 -9.75
C LYS A 46 4.03 -8.68 -9.08
N PHE A 47 3.20 -8.92 -8.06
CA PHE A 47 2.41 -7.87 -7.40
C PHE A 47 3.36 -6.93 -6.62
N PRO A 48 3.31 -5.59 -6.80
CA PRO A 48 4.31 -4.70 -6.19
C PRO A 48 4.34 -4.80 -4.66
N ALA A 49 3.18 -4.97 -4.03
CA ALA A 49 3.10 -5.19 -2.58
C ALA A 49 3.61 -6.56 -2.10
N ARG A 50 4.26 -7.40 -2.91
CA ARG A 50 4.77 -8.70 -2.44
C ARG A 50 5.89 -8.50 -1.42
N GLY A 51 5.82 -9.21 -0.28
CA GLY A 51 6.84 -9.26 0.78
C GLY A 51 8.11 -10.03 0.39
N ALA A 52 8.67 -9.71 -0.78
CA ALA A 52 9.93 -10.21 -1.33
C ALA A 52 10.42 -9.23 -2.41
N GLU A 53 11.57 -9.50 -3.02
CA GLU A 53 11.97 -8.83 -4.27
C GLU A 53 10.93 -9.02 -5.39
N VAL A 54 10.70 -7.94 -6.14
CA VAL A 54 9.90 -7.90 -7.36
C VAL A 54 10.75 -7.19 -8.43
N ALA A 55 10.69 -7.63 -9.68
CA ALA A 55 11.51 -7.05 -10.75
C ALA A 55 11.02 -5.65 -11.13
N ASP A 56 11.95 -4.71 -11.43
CA ASP A 56 11.62 -3.29 -11.71
C ASP A 56 10.56 -3.09 -12.80
N GLN A 57 10.55 -3.95 -13.83
CA GLN A 57 9.53 -3.94 -14.89
C GLN A 57 8.11 -4.12 -14.34
N ASP A 58 7.96 -4.91 -13.28
CA ASP A 58 6.72 -5.30 -12.64
C ASP A 58 6.30 -4.28 -11.54
N CYS A 59 7.21 -3.37 -11.16
CA CYS A 59 6.97 -2.19 -10.33
C CYS A 59 6.99 -0.86 -11.14
N SER A 60 7.04 -0.93 -12.48
CA SER A 60 7.25 0.26 -13.32
C SER A 60 6.17 1.34 -13.17
N ILE A 61 6.62 2.60 -13.09
CA ILE A 61 5.78 3.78 -12.86
C ILE A 61 5.70 4.70 -14.09
N THR A 62 4.76 5.63 -14.05
CA THR A 62 4.69 6.79 -14.95
C THR A 62 4.41 8.04 -14.13
N VAL A 63 5.22 9.07 -14.35
CA VAL A 63 5.14 10.37 -13.66
C VAL A 63 4.66 11.42 -14.66
N GLU A 64 3.70 12.24 -14.25
CA GLU A 64 3.24 13.39 -15.02
C GLU A 64 3.78 14.65 -14.35
N VAL A 65 4.54 15.48 -15.07
CA VAL A 65 5.12 16.71 -14.48
C VAL A 65 4.04 17.77 -14.37
N ASP A 66 3.78 18.28 -13.18
CA ASP A 66 2.87 19.41 -12.96
C ASP A 66 3.41 20.66 -13.70
N PRO A 67 2.71 21.17 -14.74
CA PRO A 67 3.16 22.29 -15.55
C PRO A 67 2.95 23.65 -14.87
N THR A 68 2.46 23.68 -13.64
CA THR A 68 2.14 24.90 -12.86
C THR A 68 3.13 25.18 -11.73
N LEU A 69 4.08 24.29 -11.47
CA LEU A 69 5.09 24.48 -10.42
C LEU A 69 5.96 25.72 -10.65
N PRO A 70 6.24 26.52 -9.61
CA PRO A 70 7.25 27.56 -9.68
C PRO A 70 8.64 26.93 -9.74
N ASN A 71 9.59 27.60 -10.40
CA ASN A 71 10.99 27.18 -10.31
C ASN A 71 11.55 27.58 -8.94
N ILE A 72 11.70 26.62 -8.02
CA ILE A 72 12.18 26.85 -6.65
C ILE A 72 13.52 27.61 -6.61
N THR A 73 14.40 27.44 -7.60
CA THR A 73 15.68 28.18 -7.69
C THR A 73 15.53 29.67 -8.00
N THR A 74 14.30 30.21 -8.03
CA THR A 74 14.01 31.64 -8.24
C THR A 74 13.29 32.30 -7.07
N ILE A 75 12.93 31.53 -6.04
CA ILE A 75 12.30 32.03 -4.81
C ILE A 75 13.40 32.44 -3.82
N SER A 76 13.24 33.59 -3.15
CA SER A 76 14.21 34.07 -2.16
C SER A 76 14.18 33.21 -0.90
N THR A 77 15.35 32.95 -0.30
CA THR A 77 15.42 32.52 1.10
C THR A 77 15.27 33.71 2.04
N VAL A 78 14.61 33.49 3.18
CA VAL A 78 14.30 34.53 4.18
C VAL A 78 14.81 34.13 5.57
N PRO A 79 15.06 35.10 6.48
CA PRO A 79 15.41 34.78 7.86
C PRO A 79 14.29 33.98 8.55
N VAL A 80 14.61 32.80 9.05
CA VAL A 80 13.65 31.88 9.69
C VAL A 80 13.39 32.33 11.13
N THR A 81 12.13 32.66 11.45
CA THR A 81 11.72 33.13 12.79
C THR A 81 11.88 32.06 13.87
N TYR A 82 11.65 30.78 13.52
CA TYR A 82 11.77 29.62 14.39
C TYR A 82 12.60 28.52 13.72
N PRO A 83 13.95 28.59 13.77
CA PRO A 83 14.82 27.60 13.13
C PRO A 83 14.64 26.17 13.66
N ASP A 84 13.98 26.01 14.81
CA ASP A 84 13.60 24.73 15.41
C ASP A 84 12.24 24.18 14.88
N LEU A 85 11.81 24.63 13.71
CA LEU A 85 10.66 24.12 12.94
C LEU A 85 10.98 23.80 11.45
N LEU A 86 12.25 23.89 11.04
CA LEU A 86 12.66 23.61 9.65
C LEU A 86 12.58 22.12 9.34
N ALA A 87 11.78 21.76 8.33
CA ALA A 87 11.32 20.38 8.10
C ALA A 87 12.47 19.36 7.98
N ASN A 88 13.57 19.72 7.32
CA ASN A 88 14.70 18.84 7.06
C ASN A 88 15.86 18.92 8.07
N LEU A 89 15.78 19.83 9.05
CA LEU A 89 16.82 20.02 10.07
C LEU A 89 16.35 19.67 11.48
N THR A 90 15.07 19.35 11.67
CA THR A 90 14.44 19.18 12.98
C THR A 90 13.44 18.02 12.99
N THR A 91 13.10 17.51 14.17
CA THR A 91 12.03 16.53 14.37
C THR A 91 10.71 17.25 14.67
N ALA A 92 9.57 16.53 14.58
CA ALA A 92 8.26 17.14 14.80
C ALA A 92 8.11 17.73 16.22
N PRO A 93 7.55 18.94 16.38
CA PRO A 93 7.50 19.63 17.68
C PRO A 93 6.68 18.85 18.72
N THR A 94 7.11 18.93 19.98
CA THR A 94 6.47 18.25 21.11
C THR A 94 5.22 18.98 21.59
N GLU A 95 5.28 20.31 21.63
CA GLU A 95 4.12 21.17 21.81
C GLU A 95 3.42 21.40 20.46
N PRO A 96 2.10 21.64 20.43
CA PRO A 96 1.38 21.92 19.19
C PRO A 96 1.93 23.15 18.44
N LEU A 97 1.92 23.09 17.10
CA LEU A 97 2.53 24.12 16.23
C LEU A 97 1.93 25.51 16.44
N PHE A 98 0.61 25.59 16.68
CA PHE A 98 -0.11 26.85 16.93
C PHE A 98 0.38 27.62 18.17
N THR A 99 1.22 27.01 19.02
CA THR A 99 1.88 27.73 20.13
C THR A 99 2.98 28.69 19.65
N LYS A 100 3.45 28.55 18.39
CA LYS A 100 4.43 29.42 17.73
C LYS A 100 3.88 30.11 16.47
N VAL A 101 3.23 29.36 15.57
CA VAL A 101 2.84 29.83 14.22
C VAL A 101 1.50 29.26 13.78
N GLY A 102 0.75 30.00 12.96
CA GLY A 102 -0.58 29.59 12.49
C GLY A 102 -1.69 29.70 13.54
N THR A 103 -2.82 29.05 13.29
CA THR A 103 -4.03 29.06 14.12
C THR A 103 -4.55 27.64 14.35
N SER A 104 -4.87 27.29 15.60
CA SER A 104 -5.43 25.97 15.93
C SER A 104 -6.81 25.76 15.30
N VAL A 105 -6.96 24.63 14.59
CA VAL A 105 -8.24 24.09 14.11
C VAL A 105 -8.62 22.84 14.93
N LEU A 106 -7.62 22.00 15.24
CA LEU A 106 -7.72 20.84 16.14
C LEU A 106 -6.47 20.76 17.02
N SER A 107 -6.63 20.43 18.30
CA SER A 107 -5.53 20.19 19.24
C SER A 107 -5.94 19.17 20.31
N GLU A 108 -5.76 17.89 20.02
CA GLU A 108 -5.93 16.78 20.94
C GLU A 108 -4.63 16.49 21.71
N ALA A 109 -4.73 16.01 22.95
CA ALA A 109 -3.56 15.63 23.73
C ALA A 109 -2.89 14.37 23.15
N VAL A 110 -1.64 14.52 22.69
CA VAL A 110 -0.78 13.38 22.29
C VAL A 110 -0.33 12.62 23.55
N PRO A 111 -0.47 11.29 23.61
CA PRO A 111 0.04 10.48 24.72
C PRO A 111 1.55 10.68 24.95
N SER A 112 1.98 10.65 26.22
CA SER A 112 3.42 10.60 26.54
C SER A 112 4.06 9.32 26.00
N LYS A 113 5.37 9.33 25.69
CA LYS A 113 6.04 8.21 25.01
C LYS A 113 5.89 6.86 25.72
N ASP A 114 5.83 6.84 27.05
CA ASP A 114 5.65 5.62 27.86
C ASP A 114 4.18 5.17 28.02
N ALA A 115 3.22 5.92 27.49
CA ALA A 115 1.80 5.58 27.51
C ALA A 115 1.40 4.74 26.27
N ASN A 116 0.24 4.09 26.35
CA ASN A 116 -0.35 3.41 25.18
C ASN A 116 -0.77 4.46 24.13
N GLN A 117 -0.01 4.56 23.04
CA GLN A 117 -0.26 5.47 21.93
C GLN A 117 -1.59 5.17 21.22
N ASP A 118 -1.97 3.89 21.21
CA ASP A 118 -3.14 3.35 20.50
C ASP A 118 -4.37 3.21 21.40
N ALA A 119 -4.34 3.80 22.61
CA ALA A 119 -5.45 3.77 23.57
C ALA A 119 -6.78 4.31 22.98
N TYR A 120 -6.71 5.18 21.96
CA TYR A 120 -7.90 5.72 21.29
C TYR A 120 -8.77 4.61 20.66
N ILE A 121 -8.14 3.54 20.16
CA ILE A 121 -8.79 2.37 19.55
C ILE A 121 -9.79 1.70 20.52
N GLY A 122 -9.44 1.61 21.80
CA GLY A 122 -10.27 0.98 22.83
C GLY A 122 -11.41 1.88 23.36
N THR A 123 -11.39 3.18 23.09
CA THR A 123 -12.37 4.14 23.62
C THR A 123 -13.65 4.27 22.79
N THR A 124 -13.63 3.82 21.53
CA THR A 124 -14.77 3.90 20.61
C THR A 124 -15.85 2.86 20.96
N THR A 125 -16.70 3.19 21.92
CA THR A 125 -17.91 2.41 22.23
C THR A 125 -18.88 2.50 21.03
N PRO A 126 -19.28 1.38 20.38
CA PRO A 126 -20.08 1.46 19.16
C PRO A 126 -21.50 1.98 19.42
N THR A 127 -21.86 3.11 18.81
CA THR A 127 -23.26 3.53 18.64
C THR A 127 -23.91 2.67 17.55
N THR A 128 -24.48 1.54 17.97
CA THR A 128 -24.88 0.44 17.08
C THR A 128 -25.89 0.86 15.99
N LYS A 129 -25.40 1.01 14.75
CA LYS A 129 -26.18 0.71 13.55
C LYS A 129 -25.67 -0.60 12.99
N THR A 130 -26.41 -1.68 13.21
CA THR A 130 -26.02 -3.05 12.83
C THR A 130 -26.12 -3.25 11.31
N GLY A 131 -25.18 -2.67 10.56
CA GLY A 131 -24.97 -2.96 9.14
C GLY A 131 -24.16 -4.24 8.99
N THR A 132 -24.70 -5.24 8.32
CA THR A 132 -23.90 -6.38 7.83
C THR A 132 -22.87 -5.86 6.83
N PRO A 133 -21.59 -6.29 6.88
CA PRO A 133 -20.62 -5.93 5.84
C PRO A 133 -21.11 -6.45 4.49
N THR A 134 -21.58 -5.53 3.65
CA THR A 134 -22.32 -5.83 2.43
C THR A 134 -21.54 -5.32 1.23
N VAL A 135 -20.72 -6.19 0.64
CA VAL A 135 -20.08 -5.93 -0.65
C VAL A 135 -21.17 -5.64 -1.70
N PRO A 136 -21.07 -4.58 -2.51
CA PRO A 136 -22.03 -4.30 -3.57
C PRO A 136 -22.13 -5.49 -4.55
N ALA A 137 -23.32 -6.09 -4.65
CA ALA A 137 -23.52 -7.26 -5.49
C ALA A 137 -23.44 -6.89 -6.98
N THR A 138 -22.33 -7.25 -7.64
CA THR A 138 -22.09 -7.05 -9.08
C THR A 138 -23.21 -7.66 -9.92
N LYS A 139 -24.08 -6.81 -10.47
CA LYS A 139 -25.13 -7.23 -11.39
C LYS A 139 -24.57 -7.40 -12.80
N THR A 140 -24.34 -8.64 -13.21
CA THR A 140 -24.00 -9.00 -14.60
C THR A 140 -25.12 -8.58 -15.54
N GLY A 141 -24.94 -7.45 -16.23
CA GLY A 141 -25.90 -6.94 -17.22
C GLY A 141 -25.72 -7.62 -18.57
N THR A 142 -26.62 -8.54 -18.93
CA THR A 142 -26.61 -9.22 -20.23
C THR A 142 -26.77 -8.23 -21.39
N THR A 143 -25.98 -8.41 -22.45
CA THR A 143 -26.02 -7.58 -23.66
C THR A 143 -27.35 -7.73 -24.42
N GLY A 144 -28.06 -6.60 -24.57
CA GLY A 144 -29.24 -6.48 -25.43
C GLY A 144 -28.92 -5.63 -26.67
N SER A 145 -29.19 -6.15 -27.87
CA SER A 145 -28.93 -5.49 -29.14
C SER A 145 -29.92 -4.36 -29.46
N VAL A 146 -29.46 -3.33 -30.15
CA VAL A 146 -30.28 -2.25 -30.73
C VAL A 146 -29.95 -2.11 -32.22
N GLN A 147 -30.98 -2.00 -33.06
CA GLN A 147 -30.88 -1.96 -34.53
C GLN A 147 -32.08 -1.20 -35.13
N GLY A 148 -31.88 -0.42 -36.20
CA GLY A 148 -32.89 0.44 -36.85
C GLY A 148 -32.97 1.85 -36.24
N GLU A 149 -32.89 2.97 -36.96
CA GLU A 149 -33.66 3.45 -38.15
C GLU A 149 -35.08 3.97 -37.81
N ALA A 150 -35.58 5.10 -38.36
CA ALA A 150 -34.94 6.19 -39.10
C ALA A 150 -35.86 7.44 -39.24
N ALA A 151 -35.28 8.55 -39.70
CA ALA A 151 -35.89 9.66 -40.46
C ALA A 151 -36.90 10.64 -39.80
N GLY A 152 -36.58 11.94 -39.92
CA GLY A 152 -37.49 13.08 -39.75
C GLY A 152 -36.88 14.39 -40.27
N LYS A 153 -37.45 14.96 -41.33
CA LYS A 153 -37.16 16.34 -41.84
C LYS A 153 -38.26 17.30 -41.30
N ASP A 154 -38.24 18.63 -41.39
CA ASP A 154 -37.40 19.70 -42.00
C ASP A 154 -37.78 21.04 -41.26
N CYS A 155 -37.21 22.24 -41.38
CA CYS A 155 -36.14 22.81 -42.23
C CYS A 155 -35.58 24.14 -41.62
N ALA A 156 -34.49 24.64 -42.22
CA ALA A 156 -34.10 26.05 -42.45
C ALA A 156 -34.11 27.16 -41.34
N THR A 157 -32.92 27.74 -41.16
CA THR A 157 -32.60 29.17 -40.89
C THR A 157 -33.04 29.86 -39.58
N GLY A 158 -32.04 30.22 -38.76
CA GLY A 158 -32.10 31.26 -37.73
C GLY A 158 -30.76 31.39 -37.00
N TRP A 159 -30.03 32.50 -37.19
CA TRP A 159 -28.82 32.82 -36.41
C TRP A 159 -29.19 33.69 -35.22
N GLU A 160 -29.17 33.12 -34.01
CA GLU A 160 -29.07 33.87 -32.76
C GLU A 160 -27.95 33.24 -31.90
N GLU A 161 -27.00 34.06 -31.44
CA GLU A 161 -25.96 33.61 -30.50
C GLU A 161 -26.57 33.38 -29.11
N SER A 162 -27.14 32.19 -28.91
CA SER A 162 -27.72 31.83 -27.63
C SER A 162 -26.66 31.81 -26.53
N THR A 163 -26.86 32.61 -25.49
CA THR A 163 -26.06 32.55 -24.25
C THR A 163 -26.18 31.19 -23.54
N THR A 164 -27.20 30.38 -23.89
CA THR A 164 -27.28 28.97 -23.49
C THR A 164 -26.16 28.14 -24.10
N SER A 165 -25.72 28.41 -25.33
CA SER A 165 -24.61 27.70 -25.97
C SER A 165 -23.29 27.96 -25.24
N ARG A 166 -22.99 29.22 -24.90
CA ARG A 166 -21.80 29.55 -24.11
C ARG A 166 -21.87 28.95 -22.70
N LYS A 167 -23.03 29.00 -22.02
CA LYS A 167 -23.22 28.32 -20.72
C LYS A 167 -23.17 26.79 -20.79
N LEU A 168 -23.53 26.19 -21.93
CA LEU A 168 -23.41 24.76 -22.16
C LEU A 168 -21.97 24.37 -22.48
N GLN A 169 -21.21 25.19 -23.22
CA GLN A 169 -19.75 25.05 -23.34
C GLN A 169 -19.06 25.25 -22.00
N GLU A 170 -19.34 26.30 -21.25
CA GLU A 170 -18.80 26.51 -19.89
C GLU A 170 -19.13 25.33 -18.95
N LYS A 171 -20.33 24.72 -19.08
CA LYS A 171 -20.67 23.49 -18.35
C LYS A 171 -19.96 22.25 -18.88
N LEU A 172 -19.74 22.11 -20.18
CA LEU A 172 -19.00 21.00 -20.78
C LEU A 172 -17.49 21.14 -20.58
N GLU A 173 -16.97 22.35 -20.45
CA GLU A 173 -15.58 22.66 -20.12
C GLU A 173 -15.35 22.56 -18.61
N LYS A 174 -16.28 22.98 -17.75
CA LYS A 174 -16.23 22.61 -16.32
C LYS A 174 -16.37 21.10 -16.13
N LYS A 175 -17.27 20.42 -16.85
CA LYS A 175 -17.41 18.96 -16.78
C LYS A 175 -16.14 18.27 -17.29
N ARG A 176 -15.57 18.70 -18.41
CA ARG A 176 -14.28 18.18 -18.92
C ARG A 176 -13.08 18.53 -18.05
N LYS A 177 -13.08 19.65 -17.31
CA LYS A 177 -12.06 19.97 -16.31
C LYS A 177 -12.23 19.15 -15.03
N LEU A 178 -13.45 18.88 -14.59
CA LEU A 178 -13.71 17.91 -13.51
C LEU A 178 -13.30 16.49 -13.93
N GLU A 179 -13.62 16.08 -15.16
CA GLU A 179 -13.20 14.81 -15.79
C GLU A 179 -11.69 14.74 -16.12
N ALA A 180 -10.95 15.86 -16.00
CA ALA A 180 -9.49 15.92 -16.19
C ALA A 180 -8.72 16.11 -14.87
N ASN A 181 -9.33 16.74 -13.86
CA ASN A 181 -8.77 16.95 -12.53
C ASN A 181 -9.41 15.97 -11.53
N THR A 182 -9.37 14.67 -11.84
CA THR A 182 -9.69 13.60 -10.88
C THR A 182 -8.41 12.81 -10.61
N ASN A 183 -7.91 12.82 -9.36
CA ASN A 183 -6.79 11.97 -8.96
C ASN A 183 -7.12 10.50 -9.28
N LYS A 184 -6.16 9.79 -9.88
CA LYS A 184 -6.38 8.45 -10.43
C LYS A 184 -6.65 7.41 -9.35
N ASP A 185 -6.14 7.62 -8.15
CA ASP A 185 -6.22 6.68 -7.03
C ASP A 185 -7.49 6.88 -6.20
N ILE A 186 -7.90 8.13 -5.97
CA ILE A 186 -9.26 8.47 -5.57
C ILE A 186 -10.26 7.89 -6.57
N ALA A 187 -10.04 8.00 -7.88
CA ALA A 187 -10.92 7.36 -8.86
C ALA A 187 -10.97 5.82 -8.73
N LYS A 188 -9.85 5.16 -8.38
CA LYS A 188 -9.81 3.72 -8.05
C LYS A 188 -10.61 3.40 -6.76
N LEU A 189 -10.54 4.24 -5.73
CA LEU A 189 -11.35 4.13 -4.52
C LEU A 189 -12.84 4.31 -4.81
N GLU A 190 -13.22 5.41 -5.48
CA GLU A 190 -14.62 5.75 -5.79
C GLU A 190 -15.28 4.68 -6.67
N ALA A 191 -14.56 4.17 -7.67
CA ALA A 191 -15.04 3.10 -8.55
C ALA A 191 -15.24 1.77 -7.82
N TYR A 192 -14.50 1.50 -6.73
CA TYR A 192 -14.67 0.31 -5.91
C TYR A 192 -15.80 0.45 -4.88
N PHE A 193 -15.80 1.54 -4.10
CA PHE A 193 -16.79 1.77 -3.05
C PHE A 193 -18.15 2.23 -3.58
N GLY A 194 -18.23 2.70 -4.83
CA GLY A 194 -19.48 3.14 -5.47
C GLY A 194 -20.02 4.47 -4.93
N THR A 195 -19.15 5.27 -4.29
CA THR A 195 -19.45 6.58 -3.71
C THR A 195 -18.22 7.47 -3.87
N SER A 196 -18.43 8.79 -3.98
CA SER A 196 -17.31 9.72 -3.97
C SER A 196 -16.66 9.81 -2.59
N MET A 197 -15.36 10.12 -2.58
CA MET A 197 -14.62 10.43 -1.35
C MET A 197 -14.92 11.86 -0.93
N GLU A 198 -15.03 12.12 0.37
CA GLU A 198 -14.98 13.50 0.87
C GLU A 198 -13.54 14.02 0.78
N THR A 199 -13.37 15.25 0.33
CA THR A 199 -12.06 15.91 0.12
C THR A 199 -11.99 17.30 0.78
N THR A 200 -13.10 17.77 1.36
CA THR A 200 -13.17 18.99 2.16
C THR A 200 -12.69 18.69 3.58
N LEU A 201 -11.52 19.18 3.99
CA LEU A 201 -10.88 18.78 5.27
C LEU A 201 -11.79 18.93 6.49
N LYS A 202 -12.58 20.01 6.56
CA LYS A 202 -13.52 20.29 7.67
C LYS A 202 -14.70 19.31 7.77
N ASN A 203 -14.93 18.51 6.73
CA ASN A 203 -15.98 17.49 6.67
C ASN A 203 -15.42 16.08 6.95
N LEU A 204 -14.09 15.90 6.92
CA LEU A 204 -13.44 14.61 7.15
C LEU A 204 -13.45 14.24 8.64
N PRO A 205 -13.67 12.95 8.98
CA PRO A 205 -13.61 12.49 10.36
C PRO A 205 -12.15 12.46 10.85
N THR A 206 -11.90 13.10 11.99
CA THR A 206 -10.59 13.12 12.66
C THR A 206 -10.27 11.83 13.43
N LEU A 207 -11.15 10.84 13.38
CA LEU A 207 -11.03 9.54 14.06
C LEU A 207 -11.80 8.47 13.27
N GLY A 208 -11.13 7.36 12.96
CA GLY A 208 -11.74 6.15 12.40
C GLY A 208 -11.11 4.89 13.01
N VAL A 209 -11.93 3.86 13.28
CA VAL A 209 -11.49 2.59 13.89
C VAL A 209 -12.28 1.45 13.27
N HIS A 210 -11.59 0.49 12.64
CA HIS A 210 -12.23 -0.66 12.01
C HIS A 210 -12.67 -1.69 13.06
N THR A 211 -13.93 -2.11 13.01
CA THR A 211 -14.48 -3.13 13.91
C THR A 211 -15.25 -4.21 13.11
N PRO A 212 -14.99 -5.52 13.34
CA PRO A 212 -13.92 -6.08 14.17
C PRO A 212 -12.51 -5.71 13.65
N SER A 213 -11.52 -5.77 14.54
CA SER A 213 -10.12 -5.59 14.14
C SER A 213 -9.70 -6.70 13.17
N PRO A 214 -8.81 -6.42 12.19
CA PRO A 214 -8.00 -7.47 11.58
C PRO A 214 -7.28 -8.30 12.66
N TRP A 215 -7.01 -9.58 12.40
CA TRP A 215 -6.41 -10.47 13.40
C TRP A 215 -4.88 -10.54 13.31
N PRO A 216 -4.15 -10.52 14.44
CA PRO A 216 -2.70 -10.72 14.45
C PRO A 216 -2.31 -12.15 14.08
N GLY A 217 -1.27 -12.26 13.26
CA GLY A 217 -0.59 -13.49 12.85
C GLY A 217 0.80 -13.13 12.31
N PRO A 218 1.66 -14.09 11.98
CA PRO A 218 2.99 -13.81 11.44
C PRO A 218 2.97 -13.74 9.91
N TYR A 219 3.99 -13.12 9.31
CA TYR A 219 4.20 -13.09 7.86
C TYR A 219 4.72 -14.42 7.27
N TRP A 220 4.81 -15.49 8.07
CA TRP A 220 5.32 -16.83 7.72
C TRP A 220 6.64 -16.79 6.93
N PRO A 221 7.77 -16.50 7.59
CA PRO A 221 9.00 -16.10 6.92
C PRO A 221 9.57 -17.21 6.03
N THR A 222 10.00 -16.85 4.81
CA THR A 222 10.62 -17.78 3.86
C THR A 222 11.88 -18.42 4.46
N TYR A 223 12.66 -17.66 5.23
CA TYR A 223 13.86 -18.16 5.92
C TYR A 223 13.55 -19.17 7.05
N GLN A 224 12.29 -19.27 7.50
CA GLN A 224 11.79 -20.26 8.46
C GLN A 224 11.07 -21.44 7.78
N ASP A 225 11.16 -21.55 6.45
CA ASP A 225 10.46 -22.52 5.59
C ASP A 225 8.94 -22.30 5.51
N GLY A 226 8.48 -21.05 5.70
CA GLY A 226 7.07 -20.67 5.59
C GLY A 226 6.18 -21.42 6.59
N ILE A 227 5.06 -21.99 6.13
CA ILE A 227 4.14 -22.76 6.98
C ILE A 227 4.64 -24.18 7.33
N ASN A 228 5.86 -24.56 6.94
CA ASN A 228 6.55 -25.72 7.50
C ASN A 228 7.14 -25.45 8.90
N VAL A 229 7.19 -24.19 9.37
CA VAL A 229 7.76 -23.84 10.68
C VAL A 229 7.03 -24.53 11.83
N GLN A 230 7.80 -25.12 12.75
CA GLN A 230 7.27 -25.66 14.02
C GLN A 230 7.13 -24.53 15.04
N TRP A 231 6.13 -23.66 14.84
CA TRP A 231 5.84 -22.50 15.70
C TRP A 231 5.54 -22.88 17.17
N SER A 232 5.16 -24.13 17.43
CA SER A 232 4.93 -24.68 18.77
C SER A 232 5.89 -25.84 19.02
N ASN A 233 6.74 -25.70 20.05
CA ASN A 233 7.82 -26.65 20.33
C ASN A 233 7.30 -28.07 20.57
N GLY A 234 7.82 -29.05 19.83
CA GLY A 234 7.41 -30.45 19.93
C GLY A 234 6.02 -30.73 19.37
N GLN A 235 5.49 -29.87 18.49
CA GLN A 235 4.27 -30.12 17.71
C GLN A 235 4.58 -30.18 16.22
N PRO A 236 3.84 -31.00 15.45
CA PRO A 236 3.82 -30.93 13.99
C PRO A 236 3.56 -29.51 13.47
N SER A 237 4.15 -29.18 12.32
CA SER A 237 3.92 -27.90 11.64
C SER A 237 2.49 -27.79 11.07
N PRO A 238 1.99 -26.59 10.74
CA PRO A 238 0.70 -26.43 10.08
C PRO A 238 0.59 -27.24 8.78
N ALA A 239 1.66 -27.28 7.98
CA ALA A 239 1.75 -28.09 6.77
C ALA A 239 1.70 -29.61 7.05
N GLU A 240 2.46 -30.09 8.04
CA GLU A 240 2.47 -31.50 8.46
C GLU A 240 1.09 -31.94 8.98
N LYS A 241 0.42 -31.08 9.78
CA LYS A 241 -0.94 -31.31 10.26
C LYS A 241 -1.94 -31.40 9.11
N TYR A 242 -1.86 -30.49 8.14
CA TYR A 242 -2.74 -30.49 6.97
C TYR A 242 -2.55 -31.78 6.14
N ALA A 243 -1.32 -32.11 5.79
CA ALA A 243 -1.01 -33.33 5.03
C ALA A 243 -1.52 -34.59 5.75
N THR A 244 -1.24 -34.71 7.06
CA THR A 244 -1.69 -35.84 7.88
C THR A 244 -3.23 -35.93 7.95
N ALA A 245 -3.92 -34.81 8.18
CA ALA A 245 -5.37 -34.80 8.34
C ALA A 245 -6.13 -35.12 7.04
N PHE A 246 -5.57 -34.74 5.89
CA PHE A 246 -6.19 -34.95 4.57
C PHE A 246 -5.61 -36.15 3.80
N GLY A 247 -4.75 -36.96 4.42
CA GLY A 247 -4.23 -38.21 3.84
C GLY A 247 -3.23 -38.02 2.70
N LEU A 248 -2.49 -36.90 2.72
CA LEU A 248 -1.42 -36.60 1.77
C LEU A 248 -0.08 -37.16 2.28
N ASP A 249 0.89 -37.34 1.39
CA ASP A 249 2.26 -37.59 1.81
C ASP A 249 2.87 -36.32 2.43
N VAL A 250 3.27 -36.41 3.69
CA VAL A 250 3.82 -35.29 4.47
C VAL A 250 5.09 -34.73 3.84
N THR A 251 5.97 -35.58 3.32
CA THR A 251 7.28 -35.17 2.79
C THR A 251 7.10 -34.43 1.47
N ASP A 252 6.31 -34.99 0.56
CA ASP A 252 5.94 -34.37 -0.72
C ASP A 252 5.17 -33.05 -0.53
N PHE A 253 4.24 -32.99 0.43
CA PHE A 253 3.50 -31.76 0.73
C PHE A 253 4.41 -30.65 1.29
N MET A 254 5.22 -30.95 2.31
CA MET A 254 6.16 -29.97 2.89
C MET A 254 7.24 -29.53 1.89
N ASN A 255 7.67 -30.42 0.99
CA ASN A 255 8.60 -30.06 -0.09
C ASN A 255 7.96 -29.12 -1.13
N LYS A 256 6.65 -29.23 -1.38
CA LYS A 256 5.92 -28.30 -2.26
C LYS A 256 5.77 -26.93 -1.60
N VAL A 257 5.35 -26.88 -0.34
CA VAL A 257 5.31 -25.64 0.47
C VAL A 257 6.67 -24.92 0.45
N SER A 258 7.75 -25.67 0.71
CA SER A 258 9.10 -25.10 0.71
C SER A 258 9.52 -24.55 -0.65
N LYS A 259 9.12 -25.20 -1.74
CA LYS A 259 9.47 -24.81 -3.10
C LYS A 259 8.68 -23.59 -3.62
N ASP A 260 7.45 -23.38 -3.16
CA ASP A 260 6.67 -22.17 -3.49
C ASP A 260 7.12 -20.99 -2.60
N ASN A 261 7.05 -21.15 -1.27
CA ASN A 261 7.07 -20.04 -0.31
C ASN A 261 8.14 -20.17 0.81
N GLY A 262 8.87 -21.28 0.87
CA GLY A 262 9.90 -21.55 1.89
C GLY A 262 11.33 -21.60 1.33
N ILE A 263 12.20 -22.36 1.99
CA ILE A 263 13.66 -22.31 1.77
C ILE A 263 14.07 -22.82 0.39
N ASP A 264 13.41 -23.85 -0.15
CA ASP A 264 13.75 -24.41 -1.47
C ASP A 264 13.31 -23.51 -2.64
N SER A 265 12.40 -22.54 -2.41
CA SER A 265 12.05 -21.50 -3.39
C SER A 265 13.27 -20.62 -3.73
N MET A 266 14.11 -20.34 -2.74
CA MET A 266 15.32 -19.50 -2.85
C MET A 266 16.56 -20.27 -3.35
N SER A 267 16.35 -21.36 -4.09
CA SER A 267 17.43 -22.27 -4.51
C SER A 267 18.49 -21.70 -5.46
N SER A 268 18.29 -20.47 -5.95
CA SER A 268 19.25 -19.64 -6.68
C SER A 268 20.21 -18.82 -5.80
N HIS A 269 19.91 -18.67 -4.50
CA HIS A 269 20.69 -17.85 -3.57
C HIS A 269 22.03 -18.50 -3.17
N THR A 270 22.90 -17.71 -2.53
CA THR A 270 24.17 -18.19 -1.94
C THR A 270 23.93 -19.37 -1.01
N LYS A 271 24.57 -20.51 -1.28
CA LYS A 271 24.47 -21.70 -0.42
C LYS A 271 25.26 -21.52 0.87
N CYS A 272 24.67 -21.90 1.99
CA CYS A 272 25.24 -21.76 3.32
C CYS A 272 25.18 -23.06 4.14
N SER A 273 25.97 -23.14 5.19
CA SER A 273 25.85 -24.11 6.29
C SER A 273 25.89 -23.44 7.68
N SER A 274 26.17 -22.13 7.73
CA SER A 274 26.10 -21.26 8.91
C SER A 274 25.91 -19.80 8.49
N ASP A 275 25.47 -18.93 9.39
CA ASP A 275 25.27 -17.49 9.09
C ASP A 275 26.56 -16.76 8.67
N ASN A 276 27.73 -17.30 9.05
CA ASN A 276 29.02 -16.77 8.59
C ASN A 276 29.16 -16.82 7.06
N ASP A 277 28.54 -17.79 6.39
CA ASP A 277 28.56 -17.92 4.92
C ASP A 277 27.76 -16.80 4.23
N CYS A 278 26.84 -16.16 4.96
CA CYS A 278 26.02 -15.03 4.51
C CYS A 278 26.60 -13.66 4.91
N SER A 279 27.64 -13.62 5.76
CA SER A 279 28.18 -12.39 6.38
C SER A 279 28.80 -11.35 5.43
N SER A 280 28.95 -11.68 4.15
CA SER A 280 29.37 -10.76 3.08
C SER A 280 28.22 -10.07 2.34
N LEU A 281 26.97 -10.46 2.62
CA LEU A 281 25.76 -9.86 2.07
C LEU A 281 25.32 -8.66 2.92
N THR A 282 24.65 -7.69 2.30
CA THR A 282 24.21 -6.43 2.93
C THR A 282 22.69 -6.26 2.83
N ASP A 283 21.97 -7.39 2.90
CA ASP A 283 20.55 -7.58 2.56
C ASP A 283 19.73 -8.17 3.72
N GLY A 284 20.31 -8.27 4.92
CA GLY A 284 19.67 -8.92 6.07
C GLY A 284 19.53 -10.45 5.95
N SER A 285 20.32 -11.10 5.09
CA SER A 285 20.31 -12.56 4.92
C SER A 285 20.77 -13.34 6.15
N ALA A 286 19.97 -14.32 6.56
CA ALA A 286 20.36 -15.38 7.50
C ALA A 286 20.53 -16.72 6.77
N CYS A 287 21.27 -17.67 7.36
CA CYS A 287 21.44 -19.00 6.77
C CYS A 287 20.22 -19.90 7.07
N ALA A 288 19.30 -19.96 6.12
CA ALA A 288 18.09 -20.74 6.23
C ALA A 288 18.35 -22.21 5.86
N ILE A 289 18.16 -23.13 6.80
CA ILE A 289 18.35 -24.58 6.63
C ILE A 289 17.06 -25.32 7.01
N ARG A 290 16.53 -26.15 6.10
CA ARG A 290 15.32 -26.95 6.34
C ARG A 290 15.54 -28.01 7.43
N ALA A 291 14.47 -28.35 8.16
CA ALA A 291 14.51 -29.39 9.18
C ALA A 291 15.02 -30.74 8.61
N GLY A 292 16.13 -31.25 9.15
CA GLY A 292 16.78 -32.49 8.69
C GLY A 292 17.79 -32.32 7.54
N ALA A 293 17.94 -31.11 6.97
CA ALA A 293 19.01 -30.81 6.02
C ALA A 293 20.31 -30.43 6.74
N SER A 294 21.45 -30.50 6.03
CA SER A 294 22.78 -30.13 6.53
C SER A 294 23.32 -28.81 5.97
N SER A 295 22.57 -28.18 5.06
CA SER A 295 22.92 -26.95 4.37
C SER A 295 21.65 -26.37 3.71
N GLY A 296 21.71 -25.10 3.34
CA GLY A 296 20.59 -24.38 2.74
C GLY A 296 21.06 -23.11 2.04
N TYR A 297 20.34 -22.00 2.23
CA TYR A 297 20.53 -20.77 1.45
C TYR A 297 20.53 -19.52 2.34
N CYS A 298 21.28 -18.50 1.93
CA CYS A 298 21.21 -17.16 2.50
C CYS A 298 19.93 -16.47 2.00
N ILE A 299 18.98 -16.21 2.92
CA ILE A 299 17.67 -15.63 2.59
C ILE A 299 17.46 -14.37 3.43
N PRO A 300 17.17 -13.20 2.81
CA PRO A 300 16.78 -11.98 3.51
C PRO A 300 15.65 -12.26 4.50
N THR A 301 15.85 -11.92 5.77
CA THR A 301 14.93 -12.33 6.83
C THR A 301 13.53 -11.73 6.71
N TRP A 302 13.37 -10.61 6.00
CA TRP A 302 12.07 -9.97 5.71
C TRP A 302 11.20 -10.73 4.69
N TYR A 303 11.76 -11.67 3.91
CA TYR A 303 11.00 -12.41 2.90
C TYR A 303 9.89 -13.25 3.54
N GLY A 304 8.67 -13.13 2.99
CA GLY A 304 7.53 -13.99 3.33
C GLY A 304 6.22 -13.53 2.70
N ILE A 305 5.12 -13.86 3.36
CA ILE A 305 3.75 -13.69 2.85
C ILE A 305 2.93 -12.70 3.69
N CYS A 306 3.54 -11.60 4.14
CA CYS A 306 2.83 -10.47 4.77
C CYS A 306 1.67 -9.96 3.88
N HIS A 307 1.90 -9.90 2.57
CA HIS A 307 0.92 -9.54 1.53
C HIS A 307 -0.25 -10.53 1.39
N ALA A 308 -0.19 -11.71 2.01
CA ALA A 308 -1.27 -12.70 2.01
C ALA A 308 -1.90 -12.91 3.40
N TRP A 309 -1.10 -12.80 4.47
CA TRP A 309 -1.63 -12.70 5.83
C TRP A 309 -2.54 -11.48 5.98
N THR A 310 -2.12 -10.30 5.53
CA THR A 310 -2.90 -9.05 5.71
C THR A 310 -4.30 -9.04 5.06
N PRO A 311 -4.53 -9.48 3.80
CA PRO A 311 -5.89 -9.60 3.27
C PRO A 311 -6.71 -10.71 3.95
N ALA A 312 -6.08 -11.81 4.40
CA ALA A 312 -6.75 -12.83 5.20
C ALA A 312 -7.15 -12.29 6.58
N ALA A 313 -6.30 -11.48 7.21
CA ALA A 313 -6.56 -10.81 8.49
C ALA A 313 -7.76 -9.86 8.43
N MET A 314 -7.95 -9.17 7.30
CA MET A 314 -9.08 -8.27 7.07
C MET A 314 -10.39 -8.97 6.70
N LEU A 315 -10.34 -10.01 5.85
CA LEU A 315 -11.54 -10.63 5.27
C LEU A 315 -12.02 -11.88 6.02
N GLU A 316 -11.13 -12.62 6.68
CA GLU A 316 -11.47 -13.87 7.35
C GLU A 316 -11.80 -13.65 8.83
N ALA A 317 -12.84 -14.33 9.30
CA ALA A 317 -13.12 -14.37 10.73
C ALA A 317 -11.99 -15.11 11.44
N GLU A 318 -11.44 -14.49 12.50
CA GLU A 318 -10.28 -15.04 13.20
C GLU A 318 -10.54 -16.49 13.67
N PRO A 319 -9.59 -17.43 13.49
CA PRO A 319 -9.62 -18.71 14.17
C PRO A 319 -9.63 -18.49 15.69
N ASN A 320 -10.70 -18.94 16.37
CA ASN A 320 -10.94 -18.59 17.78
C ASN A 320 -10.63 -19.73 18.77
N CYS A 321 -10.74 -20.98 18.34
CA CYS A 321 -10.52 -22.17 19.17
C CYS A 321 -9.95 -23.33 18.35
N PRO A 322 -9.35 -24.36 18.99
CA PRO A 322 -8.79 -25.51 18.29
C PRO A 322 -9.87 -26.39 17.64
N VAL A 323 -9.54 -26.98 16.50
CA VAL A 323 -10.44 -27.86 15.71
C VAL A 323 -9.73 -29.18 15.40
N THR A 324 -10.37 -30.30 15.71
CA THR A 324 -9.86 -31.64 15.38
C THR A 324 -10.51 -32.16 14.09
N HIS A 325 -9.70 -32.53 13.09
CA HIS A 325 -10.13 -33.21 11.87
C HIS A 325 -9.32 -34.50 11.67
N ASN A 326 -9.98 -35.63 11.42
CA ASN A 326 -9.37 -36.94 11.18
C ASN A 326 -8.30 -37.36 12.20
N GLY A 327 -8.46 -36.96 13.47
CA GLY A 327 -7.54 -37.25 14.57
C GLY A 327 -6.41 -36.22 14.77
N VAL A 328 -6.23 -35.28 13.86
CA VAL A 328 -5.26 -34.17 13.97
C VAL A 328 -5.95 -32.94 14.54
N THR A 329 -5.36 -32.30 15.56
CA THR A 329 -5.86 -31.03 16.10
C THR A 329 -5.07 -29.86 15.52
N PHE A 330 -5.80 -28.96 14.86
CA PHE A 330 -5.33 -27.66 14.42
C PHE A 330 -5.64 -26.64 15.51
N GLN A 331 -4.61 -25.96 16.00
CA GLN A 331 -4.76 -24.78 16.84
C GLN A 331 -5.22 -23.59 15.98
N PRO A 332 -5.76 -22.52 16.58
CA PRO A 332 -6.02 -21.26 15.88
C PRO A 332 -4.85 -20.77 15.03
N MET A 333 -3.62 -20.85 15.53
CA MET A 333 -2.43 -20.44 14.77
C MET A 333 -2.11 -21.36 13.57
N ASP A 334 -2.40 -22.67 13.65
CA ASP A 334 -2.26 -23.54 12.46
C ASP A 334 -3.25 -23.15 11.36
N LEU A 335 -4.46 -22.72 11.75
CA LEU A 335 -5.48 -22.24 10.81
C LEU A 335 -5.12 -20.85 10.23
N LYS A 336 -4.50 -19.97 11.03
CA LYS A 336 -3.92 -18.69 10.55
C LYS A 336 -2.81 -18.91 9.52
N ALA A 337 -1.99 -19.96 9.69
CA ALA A 337 -0.96 -20.35 8.73
C ALA A 337 -1.57 -20.78 7.39
N LEU A 338 -2.45 -21.80 7.45
CA LEU A 338 -3.05 -22.40 6.26
C LEU A 338 -3.90 -21.40 5.46
N ILE A 339 -4.57 -20.46 6.13
CA ILE A 339 -5.37 -19.45 5.43
C ILE A 339 -4.52 -18.33 4.82
N SER A 340 -3.37 -17.99 5.41
CA SER A 340 -2.42 -17.03 4.81
C SER A 340 -1.78 -17.62 3.54
N ASP A 341 -1.33 -18.88 3.58
CA ASP A 341 -0.76 -19.59 2.43
C ASP A 341 -1.77 -19.76 1.28
N ILE A 342 -3.05 -20.01 1.60
CA ILE A 342 -4.15 -19.99 0.62
C ILE A 342 -4.33 -18.62 -0.06
N TYR A 343 -4.07 -17.51 0.64
CA TYR A 343 -4.20 -16.16 0.07
C TYR A 343 -2.99 -15.75 -0.81
N ASP A 344 -1.81 -16.36 -0.64
CA ASP A 344 -0.66 -16.16 -1.53
C ASP A 344 -0.85 -16.97 -2.84
N GLY A 345 -1.17 -18.26 -2.71
CA GLY A 345 -1.37 -19.17 -3.84
C GLY A 345 -2.68 -18.98 -4.62
N ALA A 346 -3.52 -17.99 -4.28
CA ALA A 346 -4.80 -17.74 -4.93
C ALA A 346 -4.88 -16.34 -5.57
N SER A 347 -5.58 -16.27 -6.71
CA SER A 347 -5.82 -15.02 -7.44
C SER A 347 -6.82 -14.11 -6.70
N VAL A 348 -6.36 -13.45 -5.65
CA VAL A 348 -7.09 -12.41 -4.91
C VAL A 348 -6.96 -11.09 -5.67
N SER A 349 -8.07 -10.60 -6.24
CA SER A 349 -8.08 -9.31 -6.94
C SER A 349 -8.00 -8.14 -5.97
N THR A 350 -7.28 -7.09 -6.35
CA THR A 350 -6.89 -5.97 -5.47
C THR A 350 -7.31 -4.62 -6.05
N VAL A 351 -7.43 -3.61 -5.19
CA VAL A 351 -7.19 -2.20 -5.55
C VAL A 351 -5.86 -1.82 -4.92
N PHE A 352 -4.97 -1.18 -5.68
CA PHE A 352 -3.64 -0.74 -5.23
C PHE A 352 -3.44 0.70 -5.70
N THR A 353 -2.87 1.52 -4.83
CA THR A 353 -2.75 2.98 -4.96
C THR A 353 -1.45 3.46 -4.33
N GLY A 354 -0.79 4.42 -4.97
CA GLY A 354 0.62 4.70 -4.84
C GLY A 354 1.51 3.80 -5.72
N THR A 355 2.78 3.71 -5.34
CA THR A 355 3.87 3.07 -6.06
C THR A 355 4.83 2.40 -5.08
N ARG A 356 5.68 1.48 -5.55
CA ARG A 356 6.70 0.82 -4.72
C ARG A 356 8.08 1.42 -4.98
N PHE A 357 8.77 1.86 -3.93
CA PHE A 357 10.20 2.14 -3.99
C PHE A 357 11.01 0.85 -4.00
N ASN A 358 11.43 0.38 -5.17
CA ASN A 358 12.20 -0.87 -5.29
C ASN A 358 13.69 -0.74 -4.87
N GLY A 359 14.04 0.27 -4.07
CA GLY A 359 15.41 0.75 -3.89
C GLY A 359 15.92 1.53 -5.10
N GLY A 360 17.13 2.07 -5.00
CA GLY A 360 17.78 2.78 -6.10
C GLY A 360 18.87 3.76 -5.67
N THR A 361 19.23 4.67 -6.56
CA THR A 361 19.93 5.90 -6.18
C THR A 361 18.89 6.97 -5.87
N ASP A 362 18.92 7.48 -4.66
CA ASP A 362 18.11 8.62 -4.23
C ASP A 362 18.96 9.58 -3.37
N THR A 363 18.60 10.86 -3.39
CA THR A 363 19.21 11.95 -2.62
C THR A 363 18.16 12.99 -2.29
N THR A 364 18.21 13.55 -1.09
CA THR A 364 17.37 14.67 -0.65
C THR A 364 17.90 16.02 -1.18
N ASP A 365 17.00 16.99 -1.39
CA ASP A 365 17.37 18.37 -1.72
C ASP A 365 17.64 19.24 -0.46
N GLU A 366 17.88 20.54 -0.64
CA GLU A 366 18.17 21.45 0.49
C GLU A 366 16.97 21.75 1.41
N TYR A 367 15.79 21.22 1.08
CA TYR A 367 14.54 21.31 1.83
C TYR A 367 14.05 19.94 2.37
N GLY A 368 14.82 18.86 2.11
CA GLY A 368 14.51 17.48 2.52
C GLY A 368 13.99 16.62 1.38
N ARG A 369 13.30 17.22 0.41
CA ARG A 369 12.55 16.52 -0.65
C ARG A 369 13.40 15.47 -1.35
N HIS A 370 12.99 14.21 -1.25
CA HIS A 370 13.63 13.08 -1.93
C HIS A 370 13.56 13.19 -3.47
N SER A 371 14.58 12.70 -4.17
CA SER A 371 14.72 12.82 -5.64
C SER A 371 13.95 11.78 -6.44
N SER A 372 13.67 10.62 -5.83
CA SER A 372 12.91 9.53 -6.42
C SER A 372 11.41 9.79 -6.31
N ASP A 373 10.72 9.88 -7.45
CA ASP A 373 9.26 10.08 -7.49
C ASP A 373 8.50 9.00 -6.72
N SER A 374 8.87 7.72 -6.86
CA SER A 374 8.27 6.62 -6.10
C SER A 374 8.83 6.44 -4.69
N TYR A 375 9.70 7.36 -4.22
CA TYR A 375 10.02 7.48 -2.78
C TYR A 375 9.16 8.55 -2.13
N ARG A 376 8.85 9.64 -2.84
CA ARG A 376 7.99 10.73 -2.33
C ARG A 376 6.50 10.38 -2.27
N ASP A 377 6.10 9.38 -3.04
CA ASP A 377 4.80 8.74 -2.97
C ASP A 377 4.85 7.70 -1.81
N LEU A 378 3.86 7.56 -0.94
CA LEU A 378 2.47 8.02 -1.04
C LEU A 378 2.27 9.53 -0.78
N ASN A 379 1.53 10.23 -1.64
CA ASN A 379 1.17 11.64 -1.39
C ASN A 379 0.37 11.81 -0.07
N PRO A 380 0.77 12.70 0.86
CA PRO A 380 0.12 12.84 2.18
C PRO A 380 -1.34 13.33 2.10
N ALA A 381 -1.72 14.06 1.05
CA ALA A 381 -3.12 14.40 0.81
C ALA A 381 -3.96 13.17 0.47
N TYR A 382 -3.45 12.30 -0.41
CA TYR A 382 -4.12 11.05 -0.73
C TYR A 382 -4.21 10.14 0.51
N PHE A 383 -3.10 10.01 1.26
CA PHE A 383 -3.07 9.30 2.54
C PHE A 383 -4.15 9.79 3.50
N HIS A 384 -4.25 11.11 3.74
CA HIS A 384 -5.23 11.68 4.65
C HIS A 384 -6.68 11.46 4.19
N ILE A 385 -6.96 11.70 2.89
CA ILE A 385 -8.28 11.49 2.28
C ILE A 385 -8.68 10.02 2.38
N ALA A 386 -7.79 9.09 2.02
CA ALA A 386 -8.05 7.66 2.07
C ALA A 386 -8.27 7.17 3.51
N ALA A 387 -7.36 7.49 4.43
CA ALA A 387 -7.43 7.06 5.82
C ALA A 387 -8.72 7.54 6.51
N ALA A 388 -9.06 8.82 6.37
CA ALA A 388 -10.27 9.40 6.96
C ALA A 388 -11.56 8.83 6.33
N ASN A 389 -11.64 8.70 5.00
CA ASN A 389 -12.83 8.14 4.36
C ASN A 389 -13.02 6.65 4.67
N LEU A 390 -12.00 5.81 4.49
CA LEU A 390 -12.14 4.36 4.65
C LEU A 390 -12.49 4.00 6.10
N LEU A 391 -11.71 4.47 7.08
CA LEU A 391 -11.86 4.10 8.49
C LEU A 391 -12.97 4.87 9.21
N GLY A 392 -13.27 6.10 8.79
CA GLY A 392 -14.24 6.97 9.47
C GLY A 392 -15.61 7.05 8.79
N ASN A 393 -15.66 7.16 7.46
CA ASN A 393 -16.93 7.32 6.71
C ASN A 393 -17.50 6.00 6.19
N LEU A 394 -16.65 5.06 5.77
CA LEU A 394 -17.08 3.85 5.04
C LEU A 394 -17.13 2.57 5.89
N ASN A 395 -16.61 2.60 7.13
CA ASN A 395 -16.39 1.41 7.98
C ASN A 395 -15.65 0.29 7.20
N ALA A 396 -14.60 0.69 6.50
CA ALA A 396 -13.68 -0.16 5.77
C ALA A 396 -12.27 -0.02 6.36
N THR A 397 -11.34 -0.86 5.92
CA THR A 397 -9.91 -0.69 6.20
C THR A 397 -9.08 -1.12 5.00
N PHE A 398 -7.78 -0.87 5.07
CA PHE A 398 -6.81 -1.09 4.03
C PHE A 398 -5.54 -1.71 4.60
N ILE A 399 -4.64 -2.10 3.70
CA ILE A 399 -3.30 -2.58 3.96
C ILE A 399 -2.38 -1.44 3.54
N ALA A 400 -1.41 -1.11 4.39
CA ALA A 400 -0.35 -0.17 4.05
C ALA A 400 0.98 -0.92 4.00
N ASP A 401 1.89 -0.51 3.14
CA ASP A 401 3.29 -0.62 3.51
C ASP A 401 3.56 0.41 4.61
N VAL A 402 4.28 0.02 5.66
CA VAL A 402 4.59 0.92 6.78
C VAL A 402 6.05 1.40 6.78
N THR A 403 6.77 1.10 5.70
CA THR A 403 8.16 1.50 5.46
C THR A 403 8.32 2.09 4.06
N ALA A 404 8.89 3.30 3.95
CA ALA A 404 9.35 3.90 2.70
C ALA A 404 10.73 3.33 2.29
N GLY A 405 10.77 2.04 1.95
CA GLY A 405 12.00 1.27 1.83
C GLY A 405 11.94 0.18 0.76
N SER A 406 13.10 -0.42 0.45
CA SER A 406 13.18 -1.54 -0.49
C SER A 406 12.64 -2.87 0.06
N GLU A 407 12.51 -2.97 1.39
CA GLU A 407 11.75 -4.04 2.05
C GLU A 407 10.28 -3.66 2.10
N VAL A 408 9.39 -4.63 1.85
CA VAL A 408 7.94 -4.40 1.76
C VAL A 408 7.20 -5.02 2.93
N TRP A 409 6.70 -4.17 3.83
CA TRP A 409 6.11 -4.54 5.12
C TRP A 409 4.62 -4.21 5.17
N ASN A 410 3.84 -5.04 4.49
CA ASN A 410 2.37 -5.00 4.52
C ASN A 410 1.82 -5.20 5.94
N GLN A 411 1.09 -4.22 6.46
CA GLN A 411 0.37 -4.32 7.73
C GLN A 411 -1.12 -3.98 7.56
N PRO A 412 -2.06 -4.69 8.20
CA PRO A 412 -3.49 -4.44 8.04
C PRO A 412 -3.92 -3.37 9.05
N VAL A 413 -4.46 -2.27 8.54
CA VAL A 413 -4.75 -1.08 9.35
C VAL A 413 -5.95 -1.33 10.27
N ARG A 414 -5.85 -0.85 11.51
CA ARG A 414 -6.88 -0.94 12.56
C ARG A 414 -7.57 0.40 12.81
N GLY A 415 -6.86 1.52 12.69
CA GLY A 415 -7.42 2.84 12.94
C GLY A 415 -6.54 4.00 12.49
N PHE A 416 -7.13 5.19 12.52
CA PHE A 416 -6.51 6.47 12.20
C PHE A 416 -7.06 7.53 13.14
N LYS A 417 -6.20 8.38 13.70
CA LYS A 417 -6.59 9.56 14.48
C LYS A 417 -5.75 10.77 14.13
N VAL A 418 -6.40 11.90 13.86
CA VAL A 418 -5.77 13.22 13.80
C VAL A 418 -5.65 13.77 15.22
N TYR A 419 -4.44 14.25 15.56
CA TYR A 419 -4.14 14.86 16.85
C TYR A 419 -4.02 16.39 16.76
N GLU A 420 -3.50 16.91 15.64
CA GLU A 420 -3.38 18.35 15.43
C GLU A 420 -3.80 18.73 14.01
N GLN A 421 -4.46 19.89 13.91
CA GLN A 421 -4.62 20.64 12.66
C GLN A 421 -4.34 22.12 12.98
N THR A 422 -3.31 22.67 12.37
CA THR A 422 -2.90 24.08 12.53
C THR A 422 -2.90 24.76 11.17
N ALA A 423 -3.82 25.71 10.97
CA ALA A 423 -3.99 26.44 9.72
C ALA A 423 -2.99 27.60 9.60
N MET A 424 -2.43 27.79 8.42
CA MET A 424 -1.35 28.73 8.11
C MET A 424 -1.58 29.38 6.74
N SER A 425 -1.00 30.56 6.52
CA SER A 425 -0.89 31.11 5.17
C SER A 425 0.21 30.37 4.37
N LEU A 426 0.31 30.65 3.07
CA LEU A 426 1.36 30.11 2.22
C LEU A 426 2.74 30.63 2.66
N GLU A 427 2.80 31.92 2.98
CA GLU A 427 4.00 32.65 3.43
C GLU A 427 4.46 32.18 4.81
N ASP A 428 3.54 32.02 5.76
CA ASP A 428 3.83 31.46 7.09
C ASP A 428 4.43 30.04 6.97
N ALA A 429 3.87 29.20 6.10
CA ALA A 429 4.37 27.84 5.87
C ALA A 429 5.73 27.82 5.16
N ALA A 430 5.90 28.64 4.11
CA ALA A 430 7.16 28.79 3.38
C ALA A 430 8.31 29.21 4.30
N GLN A 431 8.09 30.22 5.16
CA GLN A 431 9.08 30.68 6.12
C GLN A 431 9.34 29.66 7.24
N THR A 432 8.30 28.98 7.73
CA THR A 432 8.41 28.06 8.87
C THR A 432 9.18 26.79 8.52
N PHE A 433 8.76 26.09 7.46
CA PHE A 433 9.24 24.73 7.17
C PHE A 433 10.46 24.72 6.24
N TYR A 434 10.58 25.71 5.36
CA TYR A 434 11.57 25.71 4.26
C TYR A 434 12.46 26.97 4.24
N GLY A 435 12.13 28.02 5.00
CA GLY A 435 12.86 29.28 5.02
C GLY A 435 12.77 30.09 3.73
N LEU A 436 11.65 29.99 3.00
CA LEU A 436 11.41 30.64 1.70
C LEU A 436 10.42 31.81 1.80
N GLU A 437 10.52 32.76 0.87
CA GLU A 437 9.62 33.93 0.74
C GLU A 437 8.24 33.56 0.21
N GLU A 438 8.16 32.56 -0.68
CA GLU A 438 6.93 32.06 -1.29
C GLU A 438 6.85 30.53 -1.15
N TYR A 439 5.64 29.97 -1.07
CA TYR A 439 5.45 28.52 -0.94
C TYR A 439 5.72 27.83 -2.28
N PRO A 440 6.79 27.01 -2.39
CA PRO A 440 7.27 26.54 -3.69
C PRO A 440 6.49 25.34 -4.24
N TRP A 441 5.72 24.64 -3.40
CA TRP A 441 5.27 23.29 -3.76
C TRP A 441 4.03 23.28 -4.64
N ASN A 442 3.00 24.12 -4.44
CA ASN A 442 1.81 24.11 -5.29
C ASN A 442 1.22 25.51 -5.55
N ALA A 443 1.28 25.96 -6.80
CA ALA A 443 0.74 27.26 -7.23
C ALA A 443 -0.80 27.34 -7.18
N ALA A 444 -1.50 26.21 -7.17
CA ALA A 444 -2.94 26.16 -6.97
C ALA A 444 -3.34 26.32 -5.49
N ALA A 445 -2.45 26.08 -4.53
CA ALA A 445 -2.72 26.22 -3.09
C ALA A 445 -3.09 27.66 -2.69
N LYS A 446 -3.98 27.80 -1.70
CA LYS A 446 -4.51 29.09 -1.19
C LYS A 446 -4.38 29.24 0.32
N SER A 447 -4.29 28.13 1.04
CA SER A 447 -3.88 28.06 2.44
C SER A 447 -3.27 26.69 2.74
N ILE A 448 -2.56 26.58 3.86
CA ILE A 448 -1.93 25.34 4.33
C ILE A 448 -2.57 24.92 5.66
N VAL A 449 -2.71 23.62 5.88
CA VAL A 449 -2.97 23.07 7.22
C VAL A 449 -1.88 22.06 7.56
N TYR A 450 -1.05 22.37 8.55
CA TYR A 450 -0.17 21.39 9.17
C TYR A 450 -1.02 20.38 9.95
N VAL A 451 -0.75 19.09 9.75
CA VAL A 451 -1.46 17.98 10.37
C VAL A 451 -0.48 17.09 11.10
N LYS A 452 -0.82 16.73 12.35
CA LYS A 452 -0.18 15.64 13.09
C LYS A 452 -1.20 14.54 13.30
N SER A 453 -0.93 13.35 12.79
CA SER A 453 -1.86 12.22 12.83
C SER A 453 -1.16 10.93 13.26
N ARG A 454 -1.92 9.90 13.61
CA ARG A 454 -1.45 8.55 13.91
C ARG A 454 -2.20 7.55 13.04
N LEU A 455 -1.48 6.70 12.33
CA LEU A 455 -2.01 5.46 11.76
C LEU A 455 -1.71 4.34 12.75
N SER A 456 -2.67 3.44 12.96
CA SER A 456 -2.51 2.29 13.84
C SER A 456 -2.84 1.00 13.09
N TRP A 457 -1.94 0.03 13.12
CA TRP A 457 -2.02 -1.25 12.41
C TRP A 457 -1.77 -2.43 13.34
N ILE A 458 -2.09 -3.63 12.86
CA ILE A 458 -1.74 -4.87 13.54
C ILE A 458 -0.34 -5.31 13.15
N PHE A 459 0.47 -5.73 14.12
CA PHE A 459 1.83 -6.25 13.93
C PHE A 459 1.90 -7.76 14.19
N GLU A 460 2.98 -8.38 13.73
CA GLU A 460 3.13 -9.83 13.70
C GLU A 460 3.33 -10.49 15.06
N THR A 461 2.83 -11.73 15.18
CA THR A 461 2.95 -12.53 16.40
C THR A 461 2.78 -14.02 16.16
N TYR A 462 3.52 -14.84 16.92
CA TYR A 462 3.30 -16.29 17.02
C TYR A 462 2.36 -16.67 18.19
N THR A 463 1.61 -15.72 18.74
CA THR A 463 0.66 -15.97 19.84
C THR A 463 -0.61 -16.67 19.33
N ASP A 464 -0.89 -17.84 19.89
CA ASP A 464 -2.06 -18.66 19.56
C ASP A 464 -3.36 -18.18 20.25
N GLY A 465 -4.50 -18.60 19.70
CA GLY A 465 -5.85 -18.22 20.17
C GLY A 465 -6.55 -17.15 19.33
N GLY A 466 -7.82 -16.91 19.68
CA GLY A 466 -8.58 -15.75 19.19
C GLY A 466 -8.16 -14.48 19.93
N LEU A 467 -7.30 -13.68 19.32
CA LEU A 467 -6.71 -12.47 19.92
C LEU A 467 -7.66 -11.28 19.84
N VAL A 468 -8.49 -11.20 18.80
CA VAL A 468 -9.49 -10.13 18.63
C VAL A 468 -10.64 -10.33 19.63
N SER A 469 -11.18 -11.54 19.74
CA SER A 469 -12.31 -11.84 20.65
C SER A 469 -11.94 -11.79 22.13
N SER A 470 -10.67 -12.02 22.47
CA SER A 470 -10.13 -11.91 23.83
C SER A 470 -9.58 -10.52 24.18
N GLY A 471 -9.61 -9.57 23.25
CA GLY A 471 -9.03 -8.22 23.41
C GLY A 471 -7.50 -8.19 23.44
N GLN A 472 -6.82 -9.33 23.25
CA GLN A 472 -5.35 -9.39 23.21
C GLN A 472 -4.75 -8.76 21.95
N VAL A 473 -5.55 -8.53 20.90
CA VAL A 473 -5.18 -7.76 19.71
C VAL A 473 -4.59 -6.37 20.04
N ASP A 474 -4.98 -5.76 21.16
CA ASP A 474 -4.43 -4.49 21.64
C ASP A 474 -2.93 -4.57 21.97
N LYS A 475 -2.41 -5.76 22.32
CA LYS A 475 -0.97 -6.00 22.54
C LYS A 475 -0.15 -6.08 21.26
N PHE A 476 -0.84 -6.31 20.14
CA PHE A 476 -0.27 -6.48 18.80
C PHE A 476 -0.77 -5.37 17.87
N THR A 477 -1.26 -4.26 18.45
CA THR A 477 -1.53 -3.02 17.73
C THR A 477 -0.39 -2.07 17.98
N THR A 478 0.14 -1.48 16.93
CA THR A 478 1.19 -0.46 16.97
C THR A 478 0.87 0.62 15.94
N GLY A 479 1.78 1.56 15.72
CA GLY A 479 1.60 2.61 14.73
C GLY A 479 2.66 3.69 14.78
N ALA A 480 2.75 4.47 13.70
CA ALA A 480 3.58 5.66 13.58
C ALA A 480 2.74 6.94 13.73
N TYR A 481 3.40 8.03 14.12
CA TYR A 481 2.85 9.37 13.92
C TYR A 481 3.37 9.90 12.59
N TYR A 482 2.50 10.54 11.82
CA TYR A 482 2.86 11.18 10.56
C TYR A 482 2.55 12.68 10.60
N THR A 483 3.50 13.49 10.13
CA THR A 483 3.42 14.96 10.02
C THR A 483 3.55 15.44 8.58
N TYR A 484 2.60 16.28 8.16
CA TYR A 484 2.49 16.74 6.78
C TYR A 484 1.74 18.07 6.70
N LEU A 485 1.91 18.74 5.57
CA LEU A 485 1.15 19.91 5.15
C LEU A 485 0.06 19.45 4.17
N LEU A 486 -1.19 19.84 4.42
CA LEU A 486 -2.27 19.74 3.44
C LEU A 486 -2.44 21.09 2.72
N GLU A 487 -2.40 21.04 1.40
CA GLU A 487 -2.60 22.19 0.51
C GLU A 487 -4.09 22.33 0.19
N MET A 488 -4.64 23.53 0.40
CA MET A 488 -6.08 23.79 0.37
C MET A 488 -6.45 24.82 -0.68
N ASP A 489 -7.58 24.62 -1.38
CA ASP A 489 -8.20 25.61 -2.26
C ASP A 489 -9.07 26.64 -1.51
N ASP A 490 -9.63 27.62 -2.23
CA ASP A 490 -10.51 28.67 -1.67
C ASP A 490 -11.81 28.14 -1.01
N ALA A 491 -12.23 26.89 -1.30
CA ALA A 491 -13.40 26.26 -0.70
C ALA A 491 -13.06 25.40 0.54
N GLY A 492 -11.77 25.16 0.78
CA GLY A 492 -11.27 24.24 1.80
C GLY A 492 -11.28 22.78 1.36
N VAL A 493 -11.11 22.52 0.06
CA VAL A 493 -10.84 21.20 -0.53
C VAL A 493 -9.33 20.96 -0.55
N ILE A 494 -8.92 19.74 -0.17
CA ILE A 494 -7.52 19.29 -0.22
C ILE A 494 -7.13 19.03 -1.68
N ILE A 495 -6.03 19.61 -2.15
CA ILE A 495 -5.57 19.53 -3.57
C ILE A 495 -4.11 19.08 -3.75
N GLY A 496 -3.44 18.72 -2.66
CA GLY A 496 -2.05 18.27 -2.60
C GLY A 496 -1.49 18.37 -1.19
N GLY A 497 -0.22 18.02 -1.02
CA GLY A 497 0.43 18.03 0.28
C GLY A 497 1.87 17.59 0.23
N GLU A 498 2.58 17.88 1.32
CA GLU A 498 4.02 17.62 1.48
C GLU A 498 4.29 17.03 2.85
N TRP A 499 5.14 15.99 2.94
CA TRP A 499 5.60 15.45 4.21
C TRP A 499 6.55 16.46 4.89
N VAL A 500 6.65 16.41 6.23
CA VAL A 500 7.60 17.25 6.99
C VAL A 500 8.14 16.50 8.21
N TYR A 501 9.36 16.87 8.63
CA TYR A 501 10.10 16.24 9.72
C TYR A 501 10.40 14.77 9.40
N ASP A 502 10.47 13.91 10.43
CA ASP A 502 10.78 12.49 10.31
C ASP A 502 9.93 11.77 9.22
N SER A 503 8.70 12.24 8.98
CA SER A 503 7.79 11.70 7.95
C SER A 503 8.17 11.99 6.50
N ASP A 504 9.20 12.80 6.22
CA ASP A 504 9.79 12.95 4.88
C ASP A 504 10.57 11.70 4.46
N THR A 505 11.05 10.91 5.44
CA THR A 505 11.74 9.62 5.24
C THR A 505 10.98 8.43 5.86
N GLU A 506 10.07 8.67 6.82
CA GLU A 506 9.25 7.64 7.49
C GLU A 506 7.75 7.84 7.21
N HIS A 507 7.30 7.48 6.01
CA HIS A 507 5.88 7.46 5.60
C HIS A 507 5.49 6.11 4.94
N PRO A 508 4.19 5.87 4.65
CA PRO A 508 3.75 4.74 3.83
C PRO A 508 4.19 4.89 2.37
N ASP A 509 4.71 3.82 1.78
CA ASP A 509 5.09 3.72 0.36
C ASP A 509 3.83 3.66 -0.52
N PHE A 510 2.91 2.74 -0.19
CA PHE A 510 1.63 2.55 -0.88
C PHE A 510 0.52 2.04 0.05
N ILE A 511 -0.74 2.16 -0.39
CA ILE A 511 -1.88 1.49 0.26
C ILE A 511 -2.71 0.68 -0.75
N TRP A 512 -3.28 -0.43 -0.29
CA TRP A 512 -4.06 -1.33 -1.12
C TRP A 512 -5.08 -2.13 -0.29
N PHE A 513 -6.00 -2.83 -0.96
CA PHE A 513 -6.90 -3.77 -0.28
C PHE A 513 -7.43 -4.86 -1.23
N PRO A 514 -7.77 -6.04 -0.69
CA PRO A 514 -8.43 -7.11 -1.44
C PRO A 514 -9.89 -6.73 -1.75
N LYS A 515 -10.33 -6.99 -2.99
CA LYS A 515 -11.71 -6.74 -3.45
C LYS A 515 -12.71 -7.79 -2.94
N ALA A 516 -12.23 -9.00 -2.66
CA ALA A 516 -13.02 -10.14 -2.22
C ALA A 516 -12.11 -11.23 -1.65
N LYS A 517 -12.72 -12.23 -1.00
CA LYS A 517 -12.06 -13.49 -0.65
C LYS A 517 -11.62 -14.25 -1.92
N PRO A 518 -10.59 -15.10 -1.86
CA PRO A 518 -10.27 -16.00 -2.97
C PRO A 518 -11.48 -16.87 -3.32
N ALA A 519 -11.68 -17.13 -4.60
CA ALA A 519 -12.84 -17.88 -5.07
C ALA A 519 -12.87 -19.31 -4.50
N ALA A 520 -13.99 -19.68 -3.88
CA ALA A 520 -14.20 -21.03 -3.39
C ALA A 520 -14.24 -22.01 -4.59
N ARG A 521 -13.15 -22.76 -4.80
CA ARG A 521 -13.09 -23.80 -5.85
C ARG A 521 -14.17 -24.84 -5.58
N HIS A 522 -15.16 -24.94 -6.47
CA HIS A 522 -16.22 -25.93 -6.35
C HIS A 522 -15.62 -27.34 -6.49
N ARG A 523 -16.00 -28.25 -5.59
CA ARG A 523 -15.46 -29.64 -5.54
C ARG A 523 -15.68 -30.44 -6.82
N ASP A 524 -16.59 -30.00 -7.69
CA ASP A 524 -17.02 -30.72 -8.88
C ASP A 524 -16.05 -30.58 -10.06
N GLU A 525 -15.32 -29.47 -10.16
CA GLU A 525 -14.42 -29.20 -11.31
C GLU A 525 -13.20 -30.14 -11.34
N HIS A 526 -12.70 -30.52 -10.16
CA HIS A 526 -11.60 -31.48 -10.03
C HIS A 526 -11.98 -32.87 -10.59
N TRP A 527 -13.26 -33.25 -10.49
CA TRP A 527 -13.77 -34.51 -11.05
C TRP A 527 -14.05 -34.45 -12.55
N SER A 528 -14.05 -33.27 -13.20
CA SER A 528 -14.03 -33.16 -14.66
C SER A 528 -12.62 -33.29 -15.23
N GLU A 529 -11.62 -32.61 -14.67
CA GLU A 529 -10.24 -32.66 -15.19
C GLU A 529 -9.59 -34.05 -15.04
N LEU A 530 -9.87 -34.77 -13.95
CA LEU A 530 -9.37 -36.14 -13.77
C LEU A 530 -10.00 -37.12 -14.77
N ARG A 531 -11.34 -37.09 -14.95
CA ARG A 531 -12.04 -37.95 -15.93
C ARG A 531 -11.73 -37.57 -17.39
N GLY A 532 -11.34 -36.32 -17.65
CA GLY A 532 -10.88 -35.88 -18.97
C GLY A 532 -9.55 -36.50 -19.42
N ARG A 533 -8.73 -37.02 -18.49
CA ARG A 533 -7.40 -37.59 -18.80
C ARG A 533 -7.41 -39.11 -18.98
N GLU A 534 -8.34 -39.84 -18.36
CA GLU A 534 -8.43 -41.31 -18.50
C GLU A 534 -8.94 -41.78 -19.88
N HIS A 535 -9.64 -40.93 -20.64
CA HIS A 535 -10.12 -41.26 -21.99
C HIS A 535 -9.17 -40.88 -23.14
N ALA A 536 -8.00 -40.31 -22.85
CA ALA A 536 -7.05 -39.84 -23.88
C ALA A 536 -5.95 -40.85 -24.25
N SER A 537 -5.87 -42.03 -23.61
CA SER A 537 -4.82 -43.03 -23.83
C SER A 537 -5.38 -44.45 -23.87
N GLY A 538 -6.06 -44.81 -24.97
CA GLY A 538 -6.79 -46.09 -25.07
C GLY A 538 -6.93 -46.71 -26.47
N GLU A 539 -6.31 -46.18 -27.52
CA GLU A 539 -6.33 -46.82 -28.85
C GLU A 539 -5.17 -47.79 -29.05
N VAL A 540 -5.41 -49.10 -28.83
CA VAL A 540 -4.60 -50.18 -29.42
C VAL A 540 -5.48 -51.37 -29.81
N GLY A 541 -5.53 -51.68 -31.11
CA GLY A 541 -5.76 -53.04 -31.64
C GLY A 541 -7.14 -53.67 -31.43
N GLY A 542 -8.02 -53.53 -32.41
CA GLY A 542 -9.18 -54.43 -32.55
C GLY A 542 -8.88 -55.65 -33.44
N LEU A 543 -9.53 -56.79 -33.19
CA LEU A 543 -9.72 -57.88 -34.15
C LEU A 543 -10.77 -58.90 -33.64
N LEU A 544 -11.76 -59.20 -34.50
CA LEU A 544 -12.85 -60.18 -34.36
C LEU A 544 -13.91 -59.87 -33.27
#